data_AF-A0A3S0JD66-F1
#
_entry.id   AF-A0A3S0JD66-F1
#
_cell.length_a   1.000
_cell.length_b   1.000
_cell.length_c   1.000
_cell.angle_alpha   90.00
_cell.angle_beta   90.00
_cell.angle_gamma   90.00
#
_symmetry.space_group_name_H-M   'P 1'
#
loop_
_entity.id
_entity.type
_entity.pdbx_description
1 polymer ?
#
loop_
_entity_poly.entity_id
_entity_poly.type
_entity_poly.pdbx_seq_one_letter_code
_entity_poly.pdbx_strand_id
1 'polypeptide(L)'
;MNKIRIRNSIFKFKGKLLKNKDISKYRNISLSSQNELDPITMEMINKPTLDHDHSTGRVRLCLQNETNQFLGRVESFYKRYIKYKNLNISLPEILRNMANYLEKDYNTSPIHPKSVQDLIRKFRNLNLKEQELFFRKEKIKDYPKSKKDRTKLFKKIITDKNNILKF
;
A
#
# COMPACT_ATOMS: atom_id res chain seq x y z
N MET A 1 13.14 -27.94 39.64
CA MET A 1 14.30 -27.45 38.87
C MET A 1 13.82 -26.61 37.69
N ASN A 2 13.95 -25.29 37.79
CA ASN A 2 13.62 -24.36 36.70
C ASN A 2 14.61 -24.54 35.53
N LYS A 3 14.17 -25.20 34.45
CA LYS A 3 14.91 -25.21 33.20
C LYS A 3 14.83 -23.81 32.60
N ILE A 4 15.89 -23.02 32.81
CA ILE A 4 16.12 -21.78 32.06
C ILE A 4 16.15 -22.16 30.58
N ARG A 5 15.07 -21.83 29.88
CA ARG A 5 14.94 -22.02 28.43
C ARG A 5 15.79 -20.94 27.78
N ILE A 6 17.10 -21.13 27.73
CA ILE A 6 18.00 -20.24 26.99
C ILE A 6 17.51 -20.28 25.54
N ARG A 7 17.01 -19.14 25.05
CA ARG A 7 16.59 -18.98 23.66
C ARG A 7 17.83 -19.18 22.79
N ASN A 8 18.02 -20.39 22.26
CA ASN A 8 19.04 -20.71 21.25
C ASN A 8 18.94 -19.84 19.97
N SER A 9 17.98 -18.91 19.89
CA SER A 9 17.81 -17.95 18.82
C SER A 9 18.60 -16.63 18.98
N ILE A 10 19.29 -16.39 20.10
CA ILE A 10 19.90 -15.07 20.38
C ILE A 10 21.17 -14.81 19.54
N PHE A 11 21.88 -15.86 19.09
CA PHE A 11 23.17 -15.72 18.41
C PHE A 11 23.12 -16.18 16.95
N LYS A 12 22.45 -15.43 16.08
CA LYS A 12 22.52 -15.62 14.61
C LYS A 12 23.26 -14.50 13.88
N PHE A 13 23.96 -13.63 14.59
CA PHE A 13 24.82 -12.61 13.98
C PHE A 13 26.17 -13.22 13.63
N LYS A 14 26.33 -13.72 12.39
CA LYS A 14 27.62 -14.15 11.84
C LYS A 14 28.09 -13.11 10.81
N GLY A 15 29.20 -12.41 11.08
CA GLY A 15 29.80 -11.46 10.15
C GLY A 15 30.55 -10.33 10.84
N LYS A 16 31.27 -9.51 10.06
CA LYS A 16 31.93 -8.31 10.55
C LYS A 16 30.89 -7.24 10.88
N LEU A 17 30.87 -6.77 12.12
CA LEU A 17 30.02 -5.66 12.54
C LEU A 17 30.49 -4.35 11.90
N LEU A 18 29.57 -3.62 11.27
CA LEU A 18 29.81 -2.26 10.81
C LEU A 18 29.84 -1.32 12.01
N LYS A 19 30.91 -0.55 12.19
CA LYS A 19 31.01 0.41 13.30
C LYS A 19 30.15 1.63 13.00
N ASN A 20 29.57 2.25 14.02
CA ASN A 20 28.71 3.43 13.86
C ASN A 20 29.39 4.55 13.07
N LYS A 21 30.68 4.80 13.31
CA LYS A 21 31.47 5.81 12.57
C LYS A 21 31.60 5.52 11.07
N ASP A 22 31.48 4.26 10.67
CA ASP A 22 31.64 3.81 9.29
C ASP A 22 30.29 3.77 8.54
N ILE A 23 29.15 3.97 9.21
CA ILE A 23 27.81 3.92 8.62
C ILE A 23 27.65 4.92 7.48
N SER A 24 28.08 6.17 7.68
CA SER A 24 27.96 7.21 6.65
C SER A 24 28.77 6.86 5.40
N LYS A 25 30.00 6.38 5.61
CA LYS A 25 30.88 5.91 4.52
C LYS A 25 30.25 4.75 3.75
N TYR A 26 29.74 3.75 4.47
CA TYR A 26 29.13 2.57 3.86
C TYR A 26 27.86 2.93 3.08
N ARG A 27 27.05 3.87 3.60
CA ARG A 27 25.86 4.38 2.93
C ARG A 27 26.21 5.04 1.59
N ASN A 28 27.24 5.88 1.55
CA ASN A 28 27.66 6.53 0.30
C ASN A 28 28.17 5.50 -0.72
N ILE A 29 28.96 4.52 -0.29
CA ILE A 29 29.42 3.42 -1.16
C ILE A 29 28.24 2.64 -1.74
N SER A 30 27.27 2.29 -0.89
CA SER A 30 26.05 1.59 -1.32
C SER A 30 25.26 2.44 -2.32
N LEU A 31 25.07 3.74 -2.05
CA LEU A 31 24.37 4.67 -2.95
C LEU A 31 25.01 4.72 -4.34
N SER A 32 26.32 4.90 -4.39
CA SER A 32 27.04 4.92 -5.66
C SER A 32 26.92 3.58 -6.40
N SER A 33 26.96 2.44 -5.69
CA SER A 33 26.81 1.13 -6.31
C SER A 33 25.41 0.85 -6.89
N GLN A 34 24.38 1.55 -6.41
CA GLN A 34 23.00 1.42 -6.88
C GLN A 34 22.61 2.56 -7.84
N ASN A 35 23.58 3.29 -8.39
CA ASN A 35 23.36 4.47 -9.23
C ASN A 35 22.41 5.49 -8.59
N GLU A 36 22.44 5.59 -7.26
CA GLU A 36 21.57 6.46 -6.46
C GLU A 36 20.05 6.17 -6.59
N LEU A 37 19.68 5.02 -7.16
CA LEU A 37 18.28 4.59 -7.30
C LEU A 37 17.83 3.72 -6.13
N ASP A 38 16.62 3.96 -5.64
CA ASP A 38 15.94 3.09 -4.68
C ASP A 38 15.59 1.76 -5.38
N PRO A 39 16.08 0.61 -4.89
CA PRO A 39 15.88 -0.68 -5.54
C PRO A 39 14.42 -1.19 -5.49
N ILE A 40 13.54 -0.57 -4.71
CA ILE A 40 12.12 -0.94 -4.63
C ILE A 40 11.28 -0.09 -5.56
N THR A 41 11.47 1.24 -5.54
CA THR A 41 10.67 2.17 -6.36
C THR A 41 11.30 2.47 -7.71
N MET A 42 12.59 2.18 -7.89
CA MET A 42 13.41 2.52 -9.06
C MET A 42 13.54 4.04 -9.29
N GLU A 43 13.40 4.83 -8.23
CA GLU A 43 13.47 6.31 -8.26
C GLU A 43 14.72 6.82 -7.53
N MET A 44 15.16 8.04 -7.84
CA MET A 44 16.32 8.66 -7.18
C MET A 44 16.15 8.81 -5.66
N ILE A 45 17.20 8.49 -4.89
CA ILE A 45 17.25 8.63 -3.44
C ILE A 45 17.74 10.03 -3.06
N ASN A 46 16.89 10.79 -2.36
CA ASN A 46 17.26 12.10 -1.80
C ASN A 46 17.59 12.04 -0.30
N LYS A 47 17.02 11.07 0.43
CA LYS A 47 17.17 10.89 1.88
C LYS A 47 17.59 9.45 2.18
N PRO A 48 18.88 9.13 2.01
CA PRO A 48 19.33 7.75 2.06
C PRO A 48 19.31 7.18 3.47
N THR A 49 18.74 5.99 3.62
CA THR A 49 18.74 5.21 4.86
C THR A 49 19.32 3.83 4.60
N LEU A 50 20.08 3.29 5.54
CA LEU A 50 20.75 2.00 5.39
C LEU A 50 19.82 0.89 5.92
N ASP A 51 19.18 0.14 5.03
CA ASP A 51 18.29 -0.97 5.41
C ASP A 51 19.10 -2.18 5.88
N HIS A 52 18.51 -2.95 6.79
CA HIS A 52 19.10 -4.20 7.26
C HIS A 52 18.01 -5.22 7.62
N ASP A 53 18.36 -6.50 7.48
CA ASP A 53 17.48 -7.58 7.88
C ASP A 53 17.39 -7.68 9.41
N HIS A 54 16.20 -7.43 9.97
CA HIS A 54 15.96 -7.47 11.41
C HIS A 54 16.14 -8.86 12.07
N SER A 55 16.26 -9.93 11.29
CA SER A 55 16.47 -11.31 11.78
C SER A 55 17.95 -11.70 11.79
N THR A 56 18.74 -11.21 10.82
CA THR A 56 20.16 -11.57 10.66
C THR A 56 21.14 -10.43 10.97
N GLY A 57 20.65 -9.20 11.05
CA GLY A 57 21.45 -7.97 11.20
C GLY A 57 22.24 -7.57 9.97
N ARG A 58 22.10 -8.27 8.84
CA ARG A 58 22.84 -7.96 7.62
C ARG A 58 22.25 -6.74 6.94
N VAL A 59 23.10 -5.77 6.64
CA VAL A 59 22.77 -4.65 5.75
C VAL A 59 22.31 -5.20 4.39
N ARG A 60 21.23 -4.65 3.85
CA ARG A 60 20.73 -4.99 2.52
C ARG A 60 21.27 -4.00 1.49
N LEU A 61 20.67 -2.83 1.39
CA LEU A 61 21.05 -1.72 0.51
C LEU A 61 20.60 -0.40 1.14
N CYS A 62 20.90 0.72 0.48
CA CYS A 62 20.27 1.97 0.84
C CYS A 62 18.90 2.10 0.18
N LEU A 63 17.95 2.65 0.94
CA LEU A 63 16.60 2.95 0.49
C LEU A 63 16.31 4.43 0.74
N GLN A 64 15.38 5.00 -0.02
CA GLN A 64 14.74 6.25 0.36
C GLN A 64 14.06 6.08 1.72
N ASN A 65 14.18 7.09 2.58
CA ASN A 65 13.67 7.05 3.95
C ASN A 65 12.20 6.60 4.04
N GLU A 66 11.35 7.14 3.18
CA GLU A 66 9.92 6.81 3.13
C GLU A 66 9.69 5.35 2.71
N THR A 67 10.44 4.86 1.70
CA THR A 67 10.42 3.46 1.25
C THR A 67 10.86 2.52 2.36
N ASN A 68 11.94 2.85 3.08
CA ASN A 68 12.43 2.05 4.20
C ASN A 68 11.38 1.91 5.32
N GLN A 69 10.73 3.03 5.67
CA GLN A 69 9.64 3.01 6.66
C GLN A 69 8.44 2.20 6.18
N PHE A 70 8.11 2.25 4.89
CA PHE A 70 7.05 1.45 4.31
C PHE A 70 7.38 -0.05 4.40
N LEU A 71 8.58 -0.47 3.99
CA LEU A 71 9.06 -1.85 4.11
C LEU A 71 8.98 -2.35 5.55
N GLY A 72 9.45 -1.54 6.51
CA GLY A 72 9.38 -1.87 7.93
C GLY A 72 7.94 -2.08 8.43
N ARG A 73 6.97 -1.29 7.96
CA ARG A 73 5.54 -1.48 8.27
C ARG A 73 5.00 -2.77 7.68
N VAL A 74 5.35 -3.09 6.43
CA VAL A 74 4.94 -4.34 5.77
C VAL A 74 5.49 -5.56 6.51
N GLU A 75 6.79 -5.57 6.86
CA GLU A 75 7.40 -6.65 7.65
C GLU A 75 6.72 -6.82 9.02
N SER A 76 6.39 -5.71 9.68
CA SER A 76 5.70 -5.70 10.97
C SER A 76 4.29 -6.28 10.89
N PHE A 77 3.50 -5.89 9.89
CA PHE A 77 2.16 -6.43 9.68
C PHE A 77 2.16 -7.91 9.32
N TYR A 78 3.11 -8.36 8.51
CA TYR A 78 3.27 -9.78 8.23
C TYR A 78 3.57 -10.58 9.50
N LYS A 79 4.52 -10.12 10.33
CA LYS A 79 4.83 -10.78 11.61
C LYS A 79 3.61 -10.83 12.53
N ARG A 80 2.87 -9.73 12.63
CA ARG A 80 1.72 -9.58 13.56
C ARG A 80 0.49 -10.39 13.13
N TYR A 81 0.10 -10.31 11.86
CA TYR A 81 -1.20 -10.82 11.42
C TYR A 81 -1.14 -12.14 10.67
N ILE A 82 0.02 -12.47 10.08
CA ILE A 82 0.16 -13.65 9.21
C ILE A 82 1.04 -14.71 9.87
N LYS A 83 2.28 -14.36 10.23
CA LYS A 83 3.24 -15.33 10.78
C LYS A 83 2.76 -15.96 12.09
N TYR A 84 2.07 -15.20 12.93
CA TYR A 84 1.46 -15.71 14.16
C TYR A 84 0.43 -16.83 13.91
N LYS A 85 -0.19 -16.87 12.73
CA LYS A 85 -1.17 -17.89 12.35
C LYS A 85 -0.53 -19.19 11.84
N ASN A 86 0.80 -19.34 11.91
CA ASN A 86 1.55 -20.52 11.45
C ASN A 86 1.27 -20.92 10.00
N LEU A 87 0.92 -19.96 9.14
CA LEU A 87 0.82 -20.21 7.71
C LEU A 87 2.22 -20.44 7.15
N ASN A 88 2.43 -21.54 6.43
CA ASN A 88 3.70 -21.87 5.78
C ASN A 88 3.89 -21.09 4.47
N ILE A 89 3.85 -19.76 4.55
CA ILE A 89 4.00 -18.85 3.41
C ILE A 89 4.88 -17.67 3.79
N SER A 90 5.84 -17.34 2.92
CA SER A 90 6.79 -16.25 3.15
C SER A 90 6.20 -14.89 2.80
N LEU A 91 6.75 -13.80 3.38
CA LEU A 91 6.33 -12.44 3.01
C LEU A 91 6.52 -12.15 1.49
N PRO A 92 7.67 -12.45 0.85
CA PRO A 92 7.82 -12.22 -0.58
C PRO A 92 6.78 -12.94 -1.45
N GLU A 93 6.40 -14.16 -1.05
CA GLU A 93 5.39 -14.93 -1.75
C GLU A 93 3.99 -14.32 -1.60
N ILE A 94 3.64 -13.84 -0.40
CA ILE A 94 2.40 -13.08 -0.19
C ILE A 94 2.38 -11.82 -1.06
N LEU A 95 3.48 -11.07 -1.12
CA LEU A 95 3.53 -9.84 -1.90
C LEU A 95 3.31 -10.10 -3.39
N ARG A 96 3.89 -11.19 -3.94
CA ARG A 96 3.61 -11.63 -5.32
C ARG A 96 2.16 -12.05 -5.50
N ASN A 97 1.59 -12.82 -4.56
CA ASN A 97 0.20 -13.24 -4.63
C ASN A 97 -0.76 -12.04 -4.52
N MET A 98 -0.41 -11.02 -3.73
CA MET A 98 -1.16 -9.77 -3.63
C MET A 98 -1.10 -8.97 -4.92
N ALA A 99 0.08 -8.87 -5.57
CA ALA A 99 0.20 -8.23 -6.87
C ALA A 99 -0.71 -8.92 -7.90
N ASN A 100 -0.59 -10.24 -8.04
CA ASN A 100 -1.45 -11.03 -8.92
C ASN A 100 -2.95 -10.86 -8.59
N TYR A 101 -3.30 -10.81 -7.31
CA TYR A 101 -4.70 -10.63 -6.88
C TYR A 101 -5.23 -9.24 -7.24
N LEU A 102 -4.43 -8.19 -7.11
CA LEU A 102 -4.82 -6.81 -7.41
C LEU A 102 -4.85 -6.51 -8.92
N GLU A 103 -3.99 -7.15 -9.69
CA GLU A 103 -3.88 -6.99 -11.15
C GLU A 103 -4.90 -7.83 -11.93
N LYS A 104 -5.58 -8.76 -11.28
CA LYS A 104 -6.63 -9.57 -11.90
C LYS A 104 -7.79 -8.70 -12.38
N ASP A 105 -8.34 -9.03 -13.55
CA ASP A 105 -9.56 -8.39 -14.05
C ASP A 105 -10.79 -8.82 -13.22
N TYR A 106 -11.49 -7.83 -12.66
CA TYR A 106 -12.72 -7.98 -11.89
C TYR A 106 -13.91 -7.24 -12.53
N ASN A 107 -13.85 -6.85 -13.80
CA ASN A 107 -14.90 -6.05 -14.45
C ASN A 107 -16.28 -6.73 -14.46
N THR A 108 -16.33 -8.06 -14.36
CA THR A 108 -17.58 -8.82 -14.24
C THR A 108 -18.04 -9.05 -12.79
N SER A 109 -17.26 -8.63 -11.80
CA SER A 109 -17.58 -8.82 -10.39
C SER A 109 -18.66 -7.83 -9.93
N PRO A 110 -19.52 -8.23 -8.99
CA PRO A 110 -20.54 -7.33 -8.45
C PRO A 110 -19.91 -6.17 -7.67
N ILE A 111 -20.54 -5.00 -7.75
CA ILE A 111 -20.13 -3.82 -6.98
C ILE A 111 -20.54 -3.98 -5.51
N HIS A 112 -19.61 -3.80 -4.58
CA HIS A 112 -19.89 -3.86 -3.15
C HIS A 112 -20.86 -2.72 -2.72
N PRO A 113 -21.92 -2.97 -1.93
CA PRO A 113 -22.90 -1.95 -1.55
C PRO A 113 -22.31 -0.72 -0.85
N LYS A 114 -21.19 -0.89 -0.13
CA LYS A 114 -20.48 0.25 0.49
C LYS A 114 -19.92 1.23 -0.53
N SER A 115 -19.45 0.74 -1.68
CA SER A 115 -18.93 1.58 -2.76
C SER A 115 -19.98 2.56 -3.27
N VAL A 116 -21.24 2.12 -3.37
CA VAL A 116 -22.39 2.98 -3.70
C VAL A 116 -22.54 4.11 -2.69
N GLN A 117 -22.45 3.81 -1.38
CA GLN A 117 -22.52 4.83 -0.33
C GLN A 117 -21.37 5.83 -0.43
N ASP A 118 -20.16 5.37 -0.73
CA ASP A 118 -19.00 6.23 -0.89
C ASP A 118 -19.10 7.13 -2.13
N LEU A 119 -19.62 6.61 -3.25
CA LEU A 119 -19.91 7.41 -4.45
C LEU A 119 -20.93 8.50 -4.15
N ILE A 120 -22.02 8.17 -3.45
CA ILE A 120 -23.04 9.15 -3.04
C ILE A 120 -22.41 10.22 -2.13
N ARG A 121 -21.57 9.82 -1.18
CA ARG A 121 -20.88 10.74 -0.27
C ARG A 121 -19.93 11.66 -1.03
N LYS A 122 -19.13 11.12 -1.96
CA LYS A 122 -18.23 11.91 -2.83
C LYS A 122 -19.03 12.90 -3.66
N PHE A 123 -20.07 12.45 -4.36
CA PHE A 123 -20.94 13.31 -5.16
C PHE A 123 -21.61 14.41 -4.34
N ARG A 124 -22.10 14.07 -3.15
CA ARG A 124 -22.68 15.03 -2.20
C ARG A 124 -21.66 16.06 -1.73
N ASN A 125 -20.38 15.74 -1.68
CA ASN A 125 -19.36 16.69 -1.24
C ASN A 125 -18.95 17.67 -2.35
N LEU A 126 -19.18 17.34 -3.62
CA LEU A 126 -18.97 18.24 -4.75
C LEU A 126 -19.79 19.53 -4.63
N ASN A 127 -19.28 20.63 -5.16
CA ASN A 127 -20.04 21.87 -5.29
C ASN A 127 -21.09 21.77 -6.42
N LEU A 128 -21.99 22.76 -6.52
CA LEU A 128 -23.08 22.71 -7.51
C LEU A 128 -22.57 22.69 -8.96
N LYS A 129 -21.49 23.40 -9.27
CA LYS A 129 -20.94 23.42 -10.64
C LYS A 129 -20.36 22.07 -11.02
N GLU A 130 -19.67 21.41 -10.11
CA GLU A 130 -19.11 20.06 -10.30
C GLU A 130 -20.20 19.01 -10.46
N GLN A 131 -21.27 19.06 -9.64
CA GLN A 131 -22.41 18.16 -9.80
C GLN A 131 -23.13 18.35 -11.14
N GLU A 132 -23.24 19.60 -11.60
CA GLU A 132 -23.80 19.91 -12.92
C GLU A 132 -22.92 19.41 -14.06
N LEU A 133 -21.59 19.56 -13.94
CA LEU A 133 -20.65 19.04 -14.92
C LEU A 133 -20.78 17.51 -15.07
N PHE A 134 -20.99 16.79 -13.96
CA PHE A 134 -21.29 15.36 -14.01
C PHE A 134 -22.53 15.07 -14.86
N PHE A 135 -23.68 15.68 -14.56
CA PHE A 135 -24.92 15.42 -15.32
C PHE A 135 -24.79 15.78 -16.80
N ARG A 136 -24.11 16.88 -17.13
CA ARG A 136 -23.82 17.27 -18.52
C ARG A 136 -22.96 16.23 -19.24
N LYS A 137 -21.92 15.70 -18.59
CA LYS A 137 -21.04 14.65 -19.16
C LYS A 137 -21.82 13.36 -19.41
N GLU A 138 -22.69 12.98 -18.48
CA GLU A 138 -23.58 11.82 -18.61
C GLU A 138 -24.79 12.08 -19.53
N LYS A 139 -24.84 13.25 -20.21
CA LYS A 139 -25.94 13.66 -21.11
C LYS A 139 -27.33 13.68 -20.44
N ILE A 140 -27.37 13.84 -19.12
CA ILE A 140 -28.60 13.98 -18.34
C ILE A 140 -28.99 15.46 -18.34
N LYS A 141 -30.04 15.80 -19.11
CA LYS A 141 -30.49 17.19 -19.28
C LYS A 141 -31.42 17.67 -18.17
N ASP A 142 -32.19 16.76 -17.57
CA ASP A 142 -33.15 17.08 -16.51
C ASP A 142 -32.59 16.69 -15.14
N TYR A 143 -32.00 17.67 -14.44
CA TYR A 143 -31.51 17.50 -13.08
C TYR A 143 -31.96 18.65 -12.16
N PRO A 144 -32.24 18.38 -10.87
CA PRO A 144 -32.71 19.39 -9.93
C PRO A 144 -31.72 20.54 -9.74
N LYS A 145 -32.22 21.72 -9.32
CA LYS A 145 -31.35 22.85 -8.92
C LYS A 145 -30.69 22.63 -7.55
N SER A 146 -31.37 21.92 -6.64
CA SER A 146 -30.89 21.73 -5.26
C SER A 146 -29.85 20.62 -5.15
N LYS A 147 -28.84 20.83 -4.31
CA LYS A 147 -27.78 19.85 -4.04
C LYS A 147 -28.32 18.54 -3.44
N LYS A 148 -29.33 18.65 -2.57
CA LYS A 148 -29.98 17.50 -1.92
C LYS A 148 -30.68 16.61 -2.94
N ASP A 149 -31.43 17.20 -3.85
CA ASP A 149 -32.22 16.43 -4.83
C ASP A 149 -31.35 15.91 -5.97
N ARG A 150 -30.29 16.64 -6.38
CA ARG A 150 -29.23 16.10 -7.25
C ARG A 150 -28.60 14.83 -6.66
N THR A 151 -28.34 14.81 -5.36
CA THR A 151 -27.78 13.63 -4.68
C THR A 151 -28.77 12.45 -4.69
N LYS A 152 -30.08 12.71 -4.53
CA LYS A 152 -31.11 11.66 -4.65
C LYS A 152 -31.19 11.12 -6.08
N LEU A 153 -31.16 11.99 -7.09
CA LEU A 153 -31.15 11.59 -8.49
C LEU A 153 -29.92 10.75 -8.82
N PHE A 154 -28.73 11.20 -8.40
CA PHE A 154 -27.48 10.45 -8.55
C PHE A 154 -27.57 9.05 -7.92
N LYS A 155 -28.08 8.95 -6.69
CA LYS A 155 -28.32 7.65 -6.03
C LYS A 155 -29.22 6.76 -6.89
N LYS A 156 -30.34 7.27 -7.39
CA LYS A 156 -31.27 6.51 -8.23
C LYS A 156 -30.56 5.97 -9.47
N ILE A 157 -29.80 6.81 -10.17
CA ILE A 157 -29.04 6.45 -11.38
C ILE A 157 -28.09 5.28 -11.12
N ILE A 158 -27.23 5.38 -10.10
CA ILE A 158 -26.20 4.36 -9.86
C ILE A 158 -26.72 3.06 -9.24
N THR A 159 -27.95 3.05 -8.72
CA THR A 159 -28.59 1.85 -8.16
C THR A 159 -29.61 1.20 -9.09
N ASP A 160 -29.94 1.86 -10.19
CA ASP A 160 -30.84 1.32 -11.19
C ASP A 160 -30.15 0.14 -11.90
N LYS A 161 -30.77 -1.04 -11.84
CA LYS A 161 -30.22 -2.30 -12.35
C LYS A 161 -29.96 -2.26 -13.86
N ASN A 162 -30.63 -1.36 -14.59
CA ASN A 162 -30.43 -1.16 -16.02
C ASN A 162 -29.29 -0.18 -16.35
N ASN A 163 -28.79 0.56 -15.35
CA ASN A 163 -27.78 1.60 -15.46
C ASN A 163 -26.58 1.32 -14.54
N ILE A 164 -26.25 0.05 -14.28
CA ILE A 164 -24.93 -0.26 -13.72
C ILE A 164 -23.95 0.31 -14.74
N LEU A 165 -23.39 1.48 -14.39
CA LEU A 165 -22.38 2.19 -15.15
C LEU A 165 -21.38 1.12 -15.59
N LYS A 166 -21.38 0.82 -16.89
CA LYS A 166 -20.38 -0.04 -17.50
C LYS A 166 -19.07 0.73 -17.35
N PHE A 167 -18.34 0.43 -16.29
CA PHE A 167 -16.94 0.79 -16.18
C PHE A 167 -16.12 -0.14 -17.06
#